data_AF-A0AAJ0D4T2-F1
#
_entry.id   AF-A0AAJ0D4T2-F1
#
_cell.length_a   1.000
_cell.length_b   1.000
_cell.length_c   1.000
_cell.angle_alpha   90.00
_cell.angle_beta   90.00
_cell.angle_gamma   90.00
#
_symmetry.space_group_name_H-M   'P 1'
#
loop_
_entity.id
_entity.type
_entity.pdbx_description
1 polymer ?
#
loop_
_entity_poly.entity_id
_entity_poly.type
_entity_poly.pdbx_seq_one_letter_code
_entity_poly.pdbx_strand_id
1 'polypeptide(L)'
;MSGILIGDYHVFEPFASGSVGTVHYVTHTVTGKPYALKRIKRRHYHDERAIQNEIEILRTISHAHACRVVEVFTQRFDGPDIR
;
A
#
# COMPACT_ATOMS: atom_id res chain seq x y z
N MET A 1 -14.49 -12.81 8.39
CA MET A 1 -13.90 -11.90 7.39
C MET A 1 -12.47 -12.36 7.15
N SER A 2 -12.15 -12.92 6.00
CA SER A 2 -10.83 -13.46 5.69
C SER A 2 -9.94 -12.37 5.08
N GLY A 3 -9.06 -11.78 5.89
CA GLY A 3 -7.97 -10.93 5.38
C GLY A 3 -6.76 -11.77 5.01
N ILE A 4 -5.98 -11.34 4.00
CA ILE A 4 -4.71 -11.97 3.62
C ILE A 4 -3.58 -11.33 4.43
N LEU A 5 -2.62 -12.12 4.91
CA LEU A 5 -1.44 -11.60 5.58
C LEU A 5 -0.40 -11.14 4.55
N ILE A 6 0.01 -9.87 4.65
CA ILE A 6 1.05 -9.26 3.82
C ILE A 6 2.03 -8.55 4.77
N GLY A 7 3.24 -9.07 4.90
CA GLY A 7 4.16 -8.63 5.95
C GLY A 7 3.51 -8.75 7.34
N ASP A 8 3.57 -7.67 8.12
CA ASP A 8 2.95 -7.57 9.44
C ASP A 8 1.51 -7.02 9.40
N TYR A 9 0.81 -7.14 8.28
CA TYR A 9 -0.52 -6.54 8.10
C TYR A 9 -1.57 -7.56 7.66
N HIS A 10 -2.72 -7.56 8.34
CA HIS A 10 -3.95 -8.16 7.84
C HIS A 10 -4.57 -7.22 6.80
N VAL A 11 -4.66 -7.68 5.55
CA VAL A 11 -5.16 -6.92 4.42
C VAL A 11 -6.57 -7.38 4.06
N PHE A 12 -7.49 -6.43 4.04
CA PHE A 12 -8.90 -6.66 3.73
C PHE A 12 -9.21 -6.32 2.26
N GLU A 13 -10.48 -6.47 1.88
CA GLU A 13 -10.96 -6.09 0.54
C GLU A 13 -10.62 -4.63 0.20
N PRO A 14 -10.35 -4.32 -1.08
CA PRO A 14 -10.09 -2.96 -1.51
C PRO A 14 -11.34 -2.10 -1.29
N PHE A 15 -11.17 -0.90 -0.72
CA PHE A 15 -12.25 0.08 -0.60
C PHE A 15 -12.18 1.17 -1.66
N ALA A 16 -11.06 1.28 -2.38
CA ALA A 16 -10.89 2.20 -3.49
C ALA A 16 -10.00 1.63 -4.58
N SER A 17 -10.23 2.06 -5.82
CA SER A 17 -9.43 1.73 -6.99
C SER A 17 -9.21 2.97 -7.84
N GLY A 18 -8.09 3.00 -8.56
CA GLY A 18 -7.72 4.07 -9.47
C GLY A 18 -6.77 3.59 -10.56
N SER A 19 -6.35 4.51 -11.43
CA SER A 19 -5.48 4.21 -12.57
C SER A 19 -4.16 3.52 -12.20
N VAL A 20 -3.63 3.81 -11.01
CA VAL A 20 -2.33 3.33 -10.55
C VAL A 20 -2.43 2.04 -9.71
N GLY A 21 -3.61 1.70 -9.19
CA GLY A 21 -3.78 0.54 -8.32
C GLY A 21 -5.00 0.59 -7.40
N THR A 22 -4.92 -0.14 -6.29
CA THR A 22 -6.02 -0.29 -5.31
C THR A 22 -5.57 0.18 -3.92
N VAL A 23 -6.53 0.62 -3.10
CA VAL A 23 -6.29 0.96 -1.69
C VAL A 23 -7.13 0.03 -0.81
N HIS A 24 -6.45 -0.56 0.17
CA HIS A 24 -7.02 -1.53 1.11
C HIS A 24 -6.99 -0.97 2.52
N TYR A 25 -7.99 -1.31 3.32
CA TYR A 25 -7.91 -1.18 4.76
C TYR A 25 -7.01 -2.29 5.28
N VAL A 26 -6.10 -1.97 6.20
CA VAL A 26 -5.19 -2.95 6.80
C VAL A 26 -5.04 -2.72 8.29
N THR A 27 -4.77 -3.80 9.03
CA THR A 27 -4.48 -3.74 10.47
C THR A 27 -3.11 -4.35 10.74
N HIS A 28 -2.24 -3.61 11.43
CA HIS A 28 -0.94 -4.16 11.85
C HIS A 28 -1.16 -5.26 12.90
N THR A 29 -0.58 -6.43 12.69
CA THR A 29 -0.82 -7.66 13.48
C THR A 29 -0.44 -7.49 14.95
N VAL A 30 0.73 -6.90 15.22
CA VAL A 30 1.22 -6.69 16.60
C VAL A 30 0.51 -5.55 17.32
N THR A 31 0.39 -4.37 16.68
CA THR A 31 -0.10 -3.17 17.36
C THR A 31 -1.62 -2.99 17.28
N GLY A 32 -2.31 -3.74 16.41
CA GLY A 32 -3.74 -3.57 16.14
C GLY A 32 -4.11 -2.25 15.47
N LYS A 33 -3.13 -1.41 15.11
CA LYS A 33 -3.39 -0.09 14.53
C LYS A 33 -3.87 -0.19 13.08
N PRO A 34 -4.92 0.55 12.70
CA PRO A 34 -5.43 0.59 11.34
C PRO A 34 -4.58 1.51 10.45
N TYR A 35 -4.43 1.12 9.19
CA TYR A 35 -3.77 1.91 8.15
C TYR A 35 -4.46 1.73 6.79
N ALA A 36 -4.08 2.57 5.83
CA ALA A 36 -4.40 2.38 4.42
C ALA A 36 -3.18 1.82 3.67
N LEU A 37 -3.37 0.80 2.85
CA LEU A 37 -2.34 0.21 2.00
C LEU A 37 -2.65 0.50 0.53
N LYS A 38 -1.80 1.30 -0.13
CA LYS A 38 -1.87 1.58 -1.57
C LYS A 38 -1.06 0.52 -2.31
N ARG A 39 -1.73 -0.43 -2.95
CA ARG A 39 -1.11 -1.47 -3.79
C ARG A 39 -0.97 -0.95 -5.22
N ILE A 40 0.25 -0.93 -5.74
CA ILE A 40 0.55 -0.33 -7.04
C ILE A 40 0.91 -1.38 -8.10
N LYS A 41 0.21 -1.38 -9.25
CA LYS A 41 0.34 -2.44 -10.28
C LYS A 41 1.56 -2.22 -11.18
N ARG A 42 2.57 -3.08 -11.07
CA ARG A 42 3.83 -3.01 -11.86
C ARG A 42 3.66 -3.06 -13.39
N ARG A 43 2.50 -3.47 -13.93
CA ARG A 43 2.28 -3.65 -15.37
C ARG A 43 2.11 -2.34 -16.18
N HIS A 44 2.00 -1.19 -15.54
CA HIS A 44 1.95 0.12 -16.22
C HIS A 44 3.28 0.90 -16.16
N TYR A 45 4.36 0.26 -15.71
CA TYR A 45 5.60 0.94 -15.32
C TYR A 45 6.65 0.96 -16.40
N HIS A 46 6.67 2.05 -17.16
CA HIS A 46 7.91 2.55 -17.74
C HIS A 46 8.77 3.32 -16.69
N ASP A 47 8.33 3.42 -15.43
CA ASP A 47 8.87 4.43 -14.51
C ASP A 47 8.98 3.99 -13.04
N GLU A 48 9.80 2.98 -12.75
CA GLU A 48 10.19 2.65 -11.36
C GLU A 48 10.78 3.87 -10.63
N ARG A 49 11.40 4.79 -11.39
CA ARG A 49 11.92 6.07 -10.90
C ARG A 49 10.81 6.98 -10.40
N ALA A 50 9.66 7.05 -11.07
CA ALA A 50 8.52 7.82 -10.57
C ALA A 50 7.98 7.30 -9.23
N ILE A 51 7.90 5.98 -9.03
CA ILE A 51 7.49 5.42 -7.72
C ILE A 51 8.49 5.83 -6.66
N GLN A 52 9.78 5.66 -6.97
CA GLN A 52 10.85 5.96 -6.04
C GLN A 52 10.84 7.45 -5.65
N ASN A 53 10.66 8.34 -6.63
CA ASN A 53 10.48 9.77 -6.39
C ASN A 53 9.24 10.08 -5.54
N GLU A 54 8.08 9.45 -5.82
CA GLU A 54 6.86 9.61 -5.00
C GLU A 54 7.12 9.19 -3.55
N ILE A 55 7.76 8.04 -3.33
CA ILE A 55 8.14 7.55 -2.00
C ILE A 55 9.09 8.52 -1.31
N GLU A 56 10.12 8.99 -1.99
CA GLU A 56 11.13 9.90 -1.43
C GLU A 56 10.49 11.21 -0.99
N ILE A 57 9.65 11.82 -1.83
CA ILE A 57 8.92 13.04 -1.48
C ILE A 57 8.02 12.77 -0.26
N LEU A 58 7.20 11.71 -0.30
CA LEU A 58 6.27 11.41 0.79
C LEU A 58 6.97 11.10 2.12
N ARG A 59 8.20 10.54 2.10
CA ARG A 59 9.01 10.30 3.29
C ARG A 59 9.49 11.60 3.95
N THR A 60 9.62 12.69 3.20
CA THR A 60 9.99 14.00 3.77
C THR A 60 8.82 14.74 4.42
N ILE A 61 7.58 14.32 4.13
CA ILE A 61 6.38 14.99 4.61
C ILE A 61 6.08 14.53 6.05
N SER A 62 6.18 15.47 6.99
CA SER A 62 5.75 15.29 8.38
C SER A 62 4.91 16.49 8.81
N HIS A 63 3.60 16.43 8.57
CA HIS A 63 2.68 17.52 8.87
C HIS A 63 1.30 16.97 9.26
N ALA A 64 0.61 17.62 10.21
CA ALA A 64 -0.67 17.14 10.74
C ALA A 64 -1.80 17.04 9.69
N HIS A 65 -1.71 17.83 8.62
CA HIS A 65 -2.71 17.85 7.53
C HIS A 65 -2.27 17.11 6.28
N ALA A 66 -1.17 16.36 6.33
CA ALA A 66 -0.67 15.58 5.22
C ALA A 66 -0.49 14.12 5.63
N CYS A 67 -0.84 13.19 4.74
CA CYS A 67 -0.69 11.76 4.99
C CYS A 67 0.79 11.40 5.09
N ARG A 68 1.17 10.70 6.16
CA ARG A 68 2.53 10.19 6.36
C ARG A 68 2.64 8.76 5.85
N VAL A 69 3.72 8.47 5.13
CA VAL A 69 4.11 7.10 4.81
C VAL A 69 4.65 6.42 6.06
N VAL A 70 4.04 5.30 6.44
CA VAL A 70 4.46 4.51 7.60
C VAL A 70 5.52 3.49 7.22
N GLU A 71 5.28 2.77 6.14
CA GLU A 71 6.16 1.72 5.66
C GLU A 71 6.04 1.59 4.13
N VAL A 72 7.10 1.10 3.50
CA VAL A 72 7.10 0.72 2.09
C VAL A 72 7.80 -0.62 1.96
N PHE A 73 7.13 -1.57 1.34
CA PHE A 73 7.71 -2.87 1.01
C PHE A 73 7.35 -3.26 -0.42
N THR A 74 8.21 -4.08 -1.01
CA THR A 74 7.93 -4.74 -2.29
C THR A 74 7.74 -6.21 -2.02
N GLN A 75 6.60 -6.75 -2.42
CA GLN A 75 6.34 -8.18 -2.39
C GLN A 75 5.99 -8.67 -3.78
N ARG A 76 6.55 -9.82 -4.17
CA ARG A 76 6.03 -10.57 -5.33
C ARG A 76 4.69 -11.17 -4.92
N PHE A 77 3.64 -10.76 -5.61
CA PHE A 77 2.31 -11.26 -5.35
C PHE A 77 2.04 -12.45 -6.28
N ASP A 78 2.09 -13.66 -5.72
CA ASP A 78 1.82 -14.91 -6.43
C ASP A 78 0.36 -15.39 -6.23
N GLY A 79 -0.48 -14.56 -5.59
CA GLY A 79 -1.90 -14.84 -5.33
C GLY A 79 -2.81 -14.50 -6.51
N PRO A 80 -4.07 -15.00 -6.51
CA PRO A 80 -5.04 -14.65 -7.55
C PRO A 80 -5.33 -13.16 -7.54
N ASP A 81 -5.47 -12.58 -8.73
CA ASP A 81 -5.78 -11.17 -8.93
C ASP A 81 -7.20 -10.92 -8.40
N ILE A 82 -7.32 -10.51 -7.14
CA ILE A 82 -8.58 -10.04 -6.54
C ILE A 82 -8.97 -8.77 -7.28
N ARG A 83 -9.98 -8.91 -8.15
CA ARG A 83 -10.58 -7.87 -8.99
C ARG A 83 -11.69 -7.17 -8.24
#